data_AF-A0A556PN10-F1
#
_entry.id   AF-A0A556PN10-F1
#
_cell.length_a   1.000
_cell.length_b   1.000
_cell.length_c   1.000
_cell.angle_alpha   90.00
_cell.angle_beta   90.00
_cell.angle_gamma   90.00
#
_symmetry.space_group_name_H-M   'P 1'
#
loop_
_entity.id
_entity.type
_entity.pdbx_description
1 polymer ?
#
loop_
_entity_poly.entity_id
_entity_poly.type
_entity_poly.pdbx_seq_one_letter_code
_entity_poly.pdbx_strand_id
1 'polypeptide(L)'
;MVLTTKIYAIAMIVISMVVALAVYYLMTDLPKKEKKKQIDELTSQIVNFVIYIWIAKILLNLSLFITDPMAVLAYPSSAEAFYLAALFSVITLAIQSYRKKLQVIPLIMTFIPVFLISTFLFEFMQFTVMDESYAISQIVLSGLLLIVFYWIQGKVSIDLLILIMLVGWSAGMMGLTFMHPFVTVFDYLMKPWFIGTFFVGMFALILLHRRKRDN
;
A
#
# COMPACT_ATOMS: atom_id res chain seq x y z
N MET A 1 -13.72 10.21 22.95
CA MET A 1 -13.32 8.81 22.65
C MET A 1 -13.11 8.58 21.16
N VAL A 2 -14.11 8.76 20.28
CA VAL A 2 -13.98 8.50 18.82
C VAL A 2 -12.93 9.38 18.10
N LEU A 3 -12.76 10.64 18.52
CA LEU A 3 -11.75 11.51 17.93
C LEU A 3 -10.33 11.05 18.29
N THR A 4 -10.15 10.60 19.54
CA THR A 4 -8.88 10.15 20.08
C THR A 4 -8.42 8.87 19.38
N THR A 5 -9.32 7.90 19.16
CA THR A 5 -9.00 6.65 18.44
C THR A 5 -8.57 6.89 17.00
N LYS A 6 -9.20 7.83 16.29
CA LYS A 6 -8.80 8.21 14.92
C LYS A 6 -7.42 8.85 14.86
N ILE A 7 -7.08 9.69 15.83
CA ILE A 7 -5.74 10.30 15.92
C ILE A 7 -4.69 9.22 16.15
N TYR A 8 -4.97 8.24 17.02
CA TYR A 8 -4.07 7.11 17.21
C TYR A 8 -3.88 6.28 15.94
N ALA A 9 -4.95 5.95 15.22
CA ALA A 9 -4.85 5.22 13.96
C ALA A 9 -3.95 5.94 12.95
N ILE A 10 -4.15 7.25 12.74
CA ILE A 10 -3.31 8.06 11.84
C ILE A 10 -1.86 8.08 12.33
N ALA A 11 -1.62 8.27 13.63
CA ALA A 11 -0.27 8.24 14.19
C ALA A 11 0.41 6.89 13.97
N MET A 12 -0.30 5.77 14.17
CA MET A 12 0.20 4.42 13.91
C MET A 12 0.54 4.20 12.43
N ILE A 13 -0.27 4.71 11.49
CA ILE A 13 0.05 4.65 10.05
C ILE A 13 1.33 5.44 9.76
N VAL A 14 1.45 6.66 10.29
CA VAL A 14 2.63 7.49 10.05
C VAL A 14 3.89 6.86 10.65
N ILE A 15 3.83 6.39 11.89
CA ILE A 15 4.96 5.74 12.58
C ILE A 15 5.37 4.48 11.83
N SER A 16 4.43 3.60 11.49
CA SER A 16 4.72 2.35 10.77
C SER A 16 5.36 2.62 9.40
N MET A 17 4.90 3.64 8.67
CA MET A 17 5.47 4.04 7.38
C MET A 17 6.89 4.60 7.52
N VAL A 18 7.11 5.49 8.49
CA VAL A 18 8.45 6.08 8.75
C VAL A 18 9.44 5.00 9.16
N VAL A 19 9.05 4.10 10.07
CA VAL A 19 9.89 2.99 10.50
C VAL A 19 10.16 2.04 9.33
N ALA A 20 9.16 1.72 8.50
CA ALA A 20 9.35 0.87 7.33
C ALA A 20 10.34 1.47 6.31
N LEU A 21 10.25 2.77 6.04
CA LEU A 21 11.22 3.47 5.18
C LEU A 21 12.63 3.46 5.78
N ALA A 22 12.75 3.65 7.10
CA ALA A 22 14.04 3.58 7.80
C ALA A 22 14.64 2.17 7.75
N VAL A 23 13.85 1.13 8.01
CA VAL A 23 14.28 -0.27 7.93
C VAL A 23 14.71 -0.60 6.50
N TYR A 24 13.93 -0.20 5.48
CA TYR A 24 14.32 -0.39 4.09
C TYR A 24 15.66 0.28 3.76
N TYR A 25 15.86 1.52 4.20
CA TYR A 25 17.10 2.25 3.99
C TYR A 25 18.33 1.54 4.58
N LEU A 26 18.16 0.92 5.76
CA LEU A 26 19.20 0.18 6.47
C LEU A 26 19.49 -1.18 5.83
N MET A 27 18.45 -1.92 5.42
CA MET A 27 18.59 -3.31 4.95
C MET A 27 18.98 -3.44 3.48
N THR A 28 18.76 -2.42 2.65
CA THR A 28 19.09 -2.50 1.21
C THR A 28 20.59 -2.33 0.97
N ASP A 29 21.19 -3.08 0.05
CA ASP A 29 22.62 -3.00 -0.29
C ASP A 29 22.95 -1.98 -1.38
N LEU A 30 21.95 -1.20 -1.83
CA LEU A 30 22.12 -0.26 -2.93
C LEU A 30 23.09 0.90 -2.58
N PRO A 31 23.76 1.50 -3.57
CA PRO A 31 24.53 2.72 -3.36
C PRO A 31 23.67 3.84 -2.76
N LYS A 32 24.25 4.66 -1.87
CA LYS A 32 23.53 5.74 -1.16
C LYS A 32 22.69 6.66 -2.07
N LYS A 33 23.19 6.95 -3.27
CA LYS A 33 22.50 7.78 -4.28
C LYS A 33 21.23 7.11 -4.81
N GLU A 34 21.28 5.81 -5.06
CA GLU A 34 20.13 5.04 -5.54
C GLU A 34 19.11 4.80 -4.44
N LYS A 35 19.57 4.47 -3.21
CA LYS A 35 18.71 4.37 -2.02
C LYS A 35 17.87 5.64 -1.85
N LYS A 36 18.54 6.80 -1.86
CA LYS A 36 17.87 8.09 -1.69
C LYS A 36 16.85 8.33 -2.80
N LYS A 37 17.23 8.10 -4.06
CA LYS A 37 16.31 8.25 -5.20
C LYS A 37 15.05 7.41 -5.05
N GLN A 38 15.19 6.13 -4.68
CA GLN A 38 14.04 5.24 -4.50
C GLN A 38 13.14 5.65 -3.33
N ILE A 39 13.72 6.11 -2.22
CA ILE A 39 12.95 6.63 -1.08
C ILE A 39 12.24 7.92 -1.46
N ASP A 40 12.90 8.85 -2.16
CA ASP A 40 12.31 10.10 -2.61
C ASP A 40 11.13 9.83 -3.57
N GLU A 41 11.30 8.90 -4.51
CA GLU A 41 10.24 8.46 -5.44
C GLU A 41 9.07 7.82 -4.67
N LEU A 42 9.34 6.86 -3.78
CA LEU A 42 8.29 6.20 -2.99
C LEU A 42 7.56 7.18 -2.06
N THR A 43 8.29 8.07 -1.40
CA THR A 43 7.71 9.13 -0.55
C THR A 43 6.82 10.05 -1.36
N SER A 44 7.25 10.43 -2.57
CA SER A 44 6.41 11.21 -3.47
C SER A 44 5.11 10.49 -3.83
N GLN A 45 5.16 9.18 -4.10
CA GLN A 45 3.95 8.40 -4.36
C GLN A 45 3.05 8.25 -3.13
N ILE A 46 3.62 8.11 -1.92
CA ILE A 46 2.84 8.08 -0.67
C ILE A 46 2.14 9.43 -0.45
N VAL A 47 2.83 10.55 -0.64
CA VAL A 47 2.24 11.89 -0.53
C VAL A 47 1.13 12.07 -1.58
N ASN A 48 1.37 11.67 -2.83
CA ASN A 48 0.33 11.70 -3.87
C ASN A 48 -0.88 10.85 -3.50
N PHE A 49 -0.68 9.67 -2.90
CA PHE A 49 -1.77 8.80 -2.46
C PHE A 49 -2.61 9.46 -1.36
N VAL A 50 -1.98 10.11 -0.38
CA VAL A 50 -2.70 10.89 0.66
C VAL A 50 -3.52 12.02 0.03
N ILE A 51 -2.94 12.75 -0.93
CA ILE A 51 -3.66 13.79 -1.69
C ILE A 51 -4.83 13.18 -2.46
N TYR A 52 -4.66 12.01 -3.07
CA TYR A 52 -5.73 11.32 -3.77
C TYR A 52 -6.85 10.84 -2.84
N ILE A 53 -6.55 10.45 -1.59
CA ILE A 53 -7.59 10.20 -0.59
C ILE A 53 -8.41 11.46 -0.35
N TRP A 54 -7.78 12.62 -0.20
CA TRP A 54 -8.51 13.89 -0.03
C TRP A 54 -9.36 14.25 -1.25
N ILE A 55 -8.80 14.12 -2.46
CA ILE A 55 -9.55 14.35 -3.70
C ILE A 55 -10.73 13.38 -3.79
N ALA A 56 -10.51 12.09 -3.49
CA ALA A 56 -11.56 11.08 -3.51
C ALA A 56 -12.69 11.41 -2.51
N LYS A 57 -12.36 11.87 -1.30
CA LYS A 57 -13.36 12.32 -0.32
C LYS A 57 -14.20 13.47 -0.85
N ILE A 58 -13.56 14.46 -1.51
CA ILE A 58 -14.25 15.59 -2.14
C ILE A 58 -15.18 15.11 -3.25
N LEU A 59 -14.70 14.25 -4.15
CA LEU A 59 -15.48 13.73 -5.26
C LEU A 59 -16.69 12.91 -4.78
N LEU A 60 -16.53 12.10 -3.74
CA LEU A 60 -17.61 11.28 -3.19
C LEU A 60 -18.63 12.10 -2.39
N ASN A 61 -18.26 13.29 -1.90
CA ASN A 61 -19.10 14.16 -1.08
C ASN A 61 -19.23 15.57 -1.68
N LEU A 62 -19.38 15.65 -3.00
CA LEU A 62 -19.33 16.94 -3.72
C LEU A 62 -20.37 17.95 -3.20
N SER A 63 -21.59 17.47 -2.90
CA SER A 63 -22.64 18.33 -2.34
C SER A 63 -22.25 18.91 -0.98
N LEU A 64 -21.66 18.09 -0.10
CA LEU A 64 -21.21 18.53 1.22
C LEU A 64 -20.03 19.48 1.10
N PHE A 65 -19.13 19.27 0.13
CA PHE A 65 -17.98 20.14 -0.10
C PHE A 65 -18.39 21.55 -0.51
N ILE A 66 -19.42 21.69 -1.33
CA ILE A 66 -19.93 23.00 -1.77
C ILE A 66 -20.55 23.76 -0.59
N THR A 67 -21.24 23.06 0.32
CA THR A 67 -21.92 23.69 1.46
C THR A 67 -20.98 23.94 2.65
N ASP A 68 -20.07 23.01 2.92
CA ASP A 68 -19.11 23.07 4.03
C ASP A 68 -17.82 22.30 3.65
N PRO A 69 -16.85 22.98 3.01
CA PRO A 69 -15.59 22.37 2.59
C PRO A 69 -14.80 21.76 3.76
N MET A 70 -14.88 22.39 4.94
CA MET A 70 -14.13 21.96 6.12
C MET A 70 -14.69 20.66 6.69
N ALA A 71 -16.01 20.48 6.65
CA ALA A 71 -16.66 19.24 7.07
C ALA A 71 -16.19 18.03 6.25
N VAL A 72 -15.99 18.18 4.93
CA VAL A 72 -15.52 17.08 4.07
C VAL A 72 -14.09 16.65 4.42
N LEU A 73 -13.23 17.61 4.73
CA LEU A 73 -11.85 17.31 5.15
C LEU A 73 -11.83 16.61 6.52
N ALA A 74 -12.71 16.99 7.44
CA ALA A 74 -12.86 16.37 8.75
C ALA A 74 -13.63 15.03 8.74
N TYR A 75 -14.36 14.72 7.66
CA TYR A 75 -15.12 13.49 7.52
C TYR A 75 -14.19 12.27 7.63
N PRO A 76 -14.56 11.17 8.31
CA PRO A 76 -13.73 9.97 8.32
C PRO A 76 -13.45 9.47 6.90
N SER A 77 -12.20 9.11 6.60
CA SER A 77 -11.88 8.48 5.33
C SER A 77 -12.59 7.12 5.26
N SER A 78 -13.38 6.92 4.21
CA SER A 78 -14.08 5.65 3.97
C SER A 78 -13.25 4.73 3.07
N ALA A 79 -13.64 3.45 3.02
CA ALA A 79 -13.02 2.48 2.12
C ALA A 79 -13.16 2.89 0.64
N GLU A 80 -14.28 3.52 0.26
CA GLU A 80 -14.51 4.02 -1.09
C GLU A 80 -13.49 5.10 -1.48
N ALA A 81 -13.14 6.00 -0.56
CA ALA A 81 -12.12 7.01 -0.81
C ALA A 81 -10.74 6.38 -1.03
N PHE A 82 -10.41 5.33 -0.27
CA PHE A 82 -9.19 4.55 -0.47
C PHE A 82 -9.16 3.85 -1.83
N TYR A 83 -10.27 3.22 -2.26
CA TYR A 83 -10.34 2.53 -3.55
C TYR A 83 -10.15 3.51 -4.71
N LEU A 84 -10.80 4.67 -4.65
CA LEU A 84 -10.67 5.70 -5.67
C LEU A 84 -9.26 6.32 -5.68
N ALA A 85 -8.65 6.50 -4.51
CA ALA A 85 -7.25 6.93 -4.41
C ALA A 85 -6.28 5.91 -5.00
N ALA A 86 -6.52 4.61 -4.78
CA ALA A 86 -5.71 3.54 -5.37
C ALA A 86 -5.83 3.54 -6.89
N LEU A 87 -7.04 3.75 -7.43
CA LEU A 87 -7.26 3.91 -8.86
C LEU A 87 -6.48 5.11 -9.43
N PHE A 88 -6.54 6.27 -8.78
CA PHE A 88 -5.78 7.45 -9.21
C PHE A 88 -4.27 7.21 -9.15
N SER A 89 -3.75 6.54 -8.11
CA SER A 89 -2.35 6.15 -8.04
C SER A 89 -1.94 5.24 -9.21
N VAL A 90 -2.74 4.22 -9.53
CA VAL A 90 -2.48 3.31 -10.65
C VAL A 90 -2.46 4.08 -11.98
N ILE A 91 -3.43 4.98 -12.21
CA ILE A 91 -3.48 5.81 -13.42
C ILE A 91 -2.24 6.70 -13.51
N THR A 92 -1.89 7.39 -12.43
CA THR A 92 -0.72 8.27 -12.39
C THR A 92 0.58 7.51 -12.64
N LEU A 93 0.76 6.34 -12.03
CA LEU A 93 1.91 5.48 -12.26
C LEU A 93 1.98 5.02 -13.71
N ALA A 94 0.85 4.63 -14.31
CA ALA A 94 0.79 4.24 -15.73
C ALA A 94 1.19 5.40 -16.66
N ILE A 95 0.71 6.62 -16.40
CA ILE A 95 1.05 7.83 -17.16
C ILE A 95 2.54 8.17 -17.00
N GLN A 96 3.07 8.17 -15.77
CA GLN A 96 4.48 8.47 -15.50
C GLN A 96 5.43 7.45 -16.14
N SER A 97 5.04 6.17 -16.10
CA SER A 97 5.75 5.06 -16.76
C SER A 97 5.76 5.22 -18.28
N TYR A 98 4.60 5.53 -18.88
CA TYR A 98 4.50 5.77 -20.32
C TYR A 98 5.39 6.93 -20.76
N ARG A 99 5.44 8.01 -19.97
CA ARG A 99 6.30 9.18 -20.19
C ARG A 99 7.77 8.98 -19.83
N LYS A 100 8.19 7.77 -19.43
CA LYS A 100 9.56 7.42 -18.99
C LYS A 100 10.10 8.31 -17.85
N LYS A 101 9.22 8.92 -17.05
CA LYS A 101 9.60 9.77 -15.91
C LYS A 101 9.88 8.99 -14.63
N LEU A 102 9.49 7.72 -14.60
CA LEU A 102 9.54 6.86 -13.43
C LEU A 102 10.03 5.47 -13.82
N GLN A 103 10.93 4.91 -13.01
CA GLN A 103 11.38 3.53 -13.15
C GLN A 103 10.47 2.64 -12.28
N VAL A 104 9.45 2.06 -12.92
CA VAL A 104 8.41 1.29 -12.21
C VAL A 104 8.97 0.10 -11.43
N ILE A 105 9.92 -0.64 -11.99
CA ILE A 105 10.46 -1.84 -11.35
C ILE A 105 11.22 -1.51 -10.05
N PRO A 106 12.18 -0.56 -10.02
CA PRO A 106 12.78 -0.07 -8.78
C PRO A 106 11.75 0.43 -7.75
N LEU A 107 10.72 1.17 -8.20
CA LEU A 107 9.68 1.64 -7.30
C LEU A 107 8.90 0.48 -6.67
N ILE A 108 8.48 -0.52 -7.45
CA ILE A 108 7.76 -1.71 -6.94
C ILE A 108 8.65 -2.50 -5.96
N MET A 109 9.93 -2.69 -6.31
CA MET A 109 10.88 -3.39 -5.44
C MET A 109 11.15 -2.67 -4.11
N THR A 110 10.99 -1.36 -4.08
CA THR A 110 11.05 -0.55 -2.85
C THR A 110 9.71 -0.60 -2.11
N PHE A 111 8.59 -0.50 -2.86
CA PHE A 111 7.24 -0.48 -2.33
C PHE A 111 6.89 -1.76 -1.59
N ILE A 112 7.18 -2.95 -2.14
CA ILE A 112 6.81 -4.25 -1.54
C ILE A 112 7.32 -4.39 -0.09
N PRO A 113 8.63 -4.32 0.20
CA PRO A 113 9.11 -4.49 1.57
C PRO A 113 8.64 -3.36 2.48
N VAL A 114 8.60 -2.10 2.01
CA VAL A 114 8.10 -0.97 2.83
C VAL A 114 6.62 -1.16 3.17
N PHE A 115 5.79 -1.55 2.21
CA PHE A 115 4.38 -1.81 2.42
C PHE A 115 4.15 -2.96 3.40
N LEU A 116 4.90 -4.06 3.28
CA LEU A 116 4.76 -5.20 4.17
C LEU A 116 5.27 -4.91 5.59
N ILE A 117 6.41 -4.23 5.74
CA ILE A 117 6.93 -3.82 7.06
C ILE A 117 5.96 -2.84 7.72
N SER A 118 5.46 -1.85 6.98
CA SER A 118 4.50 -0.88 7.53
C SER A 118 3.18 -1.54 7.90
N THR A 119 2.65 -2.45 7.07
CA THR A 119 1.45 -3.23 7.41
C THR A 119 1.69 -4.08 8.65
N PHE A 120 2.80 -4.80 8.74
CA PHE A 120 3.16 -5.61 9.90
C PHE A 120 3.23 -4.75 11.18
N LEU A 121 3.96 -3.63 11.15
CA LEU A 121 4.12 -2.75 12.31
C LEU A 121 2.80 -2.09 12.71
N PHE A 122 1.99 -1.68 11.74
CA PHE A 122 0.68 -1.10 11.99
C PHE A 122 -0.22 -2.08 12.73
N GLU A 123 -0.37 -3.30 12.19
CA GLU A 123 -1.22 -4.33 12.78
C GLU A 123 -0.66 -4.82 14.12
N PHE A 124 0.67 -4.86 14.28
CA PHE A 124 1.33 -5.14 15.56
C PHE A 124 1.01 -4.07 16.61
N MET A 125 1.00 -2.80 16.25
CA MET A 125 0.58 -1.72 17.15
C MET A 125 -0.92 -1.81 17.47
N GLN A 126 -1.78 -2.12 16.49
CA GLN A 126 -3.21 -2.36 16.75
C GLN A 126 -3.41 -3.51 17.76
N PHE A 127 -2.71 -4.63 17.56
CA PHE A 127 -2.77 -5.77 18.46
C PHE A 127 -2.28 -5.43 19.87
N THR A 128 -1.14 -4.76 20.00
CA THR A 128 -0.50 -4.53 21.32
C THR A 128 -1.02 -3.31 22.07
N VAL A 129 -1.46 -2.26 21.37
CA VAL A 129 -1.89 -0.99 21.96
C VAL A 129 -3.41 -0.92 22.06
N MET A 130 -4.14 -1.46 21.07
CA MET A 130 -5.61 -1.39 21.00
C MET A 130 -6.31 -2.70 21.37
N ASP A 131 -5.55 -3.78 21.62
CA ASP A 131 -6.07 -5.12 21.96
C ASP A 131 -6.97 -5.73 20.85
N GLU A 132 -6.70 -5.35 19.60
CA GLU A 132 -7.48 -5.80 18.44
C GLU A 132 -7.00 -7.17 17.96
N SER A 133 -7.61 -8.23 18.48
CA SER A 133 -7.23 -9.63 18.20
C SER A 133 -7.30 -10.04 16.72
N TYR A 134 -8.13 -9.37 15.90
CA TYR A 134 -8.22 -9.67 14.46
C TYR A 134 -6.93 -9.32 13.71
N ALA A 135 -6.08 -8.44 14.26
CA ALA A 135 -4.84 -8.01 13.61
C ALA A 135 -3.81 -9.16 13.48
N ILE A 136 -3.91 -10.21 14.31
CA ILE A 136 -2.97 -11.33 14.33
C ILE A 136 -2.87 -12.00 12.95
N SER A 137 -3.99 -12.18 12.25
CA SER A 137 -3.98 -12.84 10.94
C SER A 137 -3.23 -12.03 9.88
N GLN A 138 -3.36 -10.70 9.89
CA GLN A 138 -2.58 -9.82 9.02
C GLN A 138 -1.11 -9.79 9.42
N ILE A 139 -0.78 -9.79 10.71
CA ILE A 139 0.61 -9.86 11.20
C ILE A 139 1.28 -11.14 10.68
N VAL A 140 0.60 -12.29 10.79
CA VAL A 140 1.12 -13.56 10.28
C VAL A 140 1.30 -13.52 8.76
N LEU A 141 0.30 -13.03 8.01
CA LEU A 141 0.38 -12.93 6.55
C LEU A 141 1.55 -12.02 6.11
N SER A 142 1.64 -10.81 6.65
CA SER A 142 2.68 -9.85 6.30
C SER A 142 4.07 -10.35 6.72
N GLY A 143 4.19 -10.98 7.90
CA GLY A 143 5.43 -11.60 8.38
C GLY A 143 5.91 -12.74 7.48
N LEU A 144 5.01 -13.65 7.08
CA LEU A 144 5.34 -14.74 6.15
C LEU A 144 5.80 -14.19 4.79
N LEU A 145 5.10 -13.20 4.24
CA LEU A 145 5.47 -12.57 2.97
C LEU A 145 6.82 -11.86 3.06
N LEU A 146 7.15 -11.22 4.19
CA LEU A 146 8.48 -10.63 4.41
C LEU A 146 9.58 -11.68 4.41
N ILE A 147 9.37 -12.80 5.12
CA ILE A 147 10.33 -13.91 5.14
C ILE A 147 10.54 -14.43 3.73
N VAL A 148 9.46 -14.68 2.98
CA VAL A 148 9.53 -15.14 1.59
C VAL A 148 10.28 -14.13 0.72
N PHE A 149 9.95 -12.84 0.83
CA PHE A 149 10.60 -11.76 0.06
C PHE A 149 12.11 -11.79 0.25
N TYR A 150 12.60 -11.68 1.49
CA TYR A 150 14.04 -11.64 1.76
C TYR A 150 14.75 -12.97 1.48
N TRP A 151 14.06 -14.11 1.64
CA TRP A 151 14.65 -15.42 1.37
C TRP A 151 14.94 -15.64 -0.10
N ILE A 152 14.04 -15.20 -0.99
CA ILE A 152 14.13 -15.45 -2.44
C ILE A 152 14.72 -14.26 -3.20
N GLN A 153 14.83 -13.09 -2.59
CA GLN A 153 15.48 -11.92 -3.18
C GLN A 153 16.90 -12.29 -3.65
N GLY A 154 17.22 -11.99 -4.91
CA GLY A 154 18.50 -12.34 -5.53
C GLY A 154 18.63 -13.79 -6.02
N LYS A 155 17.73 -14.70 -5.62
CA LYS A 155 17.71 -16.11 -6.09
C LYS A 155 16.81 -16.33 -7.31
N VAL A 156 15.84 -15.45 -7.53
CA VAL A 156 14.89 -15.51 -8.65
C VAL A 156 14.92 -14.22 -9.45
N SER A 157 14.35 -14.24 -10.66
CA SER A 157 14.19 -13.02 -11.46
C SER A 157 13.27 -12.01 -10.77
N ILE A 158 13.55 -10.72 -10.94
CA ILE A 158 12.79 -9.63 -10.31
C ILE A 158 11.30 -9.73 -10.62
N ASP A 159 10.95 -10.01 -11.87
CA ASP A 159 9.55 -10.16 -12.28
C ASP A 159 8.86 -11.33 -11.58
N LEU A 160 9.55 -12.46 -11.38
CA LEU A 160 8.99 -13.61 -10.67
C LEU A 160 8.81 -13.29 -9.19
N LEU A 161 9.78 -12.59 -8.57
CA LEU A 161 9.63 -12.09 -7.21
C LEU A 161 8.39 -11.20 -7.08
N ILE A 162 8.24 -10.19 -7.94
CA ILE A 162 7.07 -9.30 -7.93
C ILE A 162 5.77 -10.11 -8.09
N LEU A 163 5.74 -11.09 -9.00
CA LEU A 163 4.57 -11.94 -9.20
C LEU A 163 4.24 -12.79 -7.97
N ILE A 164 5.24 -13.43 -7.35
CA ILE A 164 5.07 -14.21 -6.12
C ILE A 164 4.51 -13.34 -5.01
N MET A 165 5.03 -12.11 -4.84
CA MET A 165 4.57 -11.18 -3.81
C MET A 165 3.14 -10.70 -4.07
N LEU A 166 2.80 -10.39 -5.33
CA LEU A 166 1.46 -9.97 -5.72
C LEU A 166 0.43 -11.10 -5.51
N VAL A 167 0.73 -12.30 -6.00
CA VAL A 167 -0.12 -13.48 -5.84
C VAL A 167 -0.25 -13.84 -4.36
N GLY A 168 0.87 -13.89 -3.64
CA GLY A 168 0.90 -14.24 -2.22
C GLY A 168 0.09 -13.27 -1.36
N TRP A 169 0.23 -11.96 -1.61
CA TRP A 169 -0.56 -10.95 -0.90
C TRP A 169 -2.04 -11.04 -1.25
N SER A 170 -2.41 -11.07 -2.54
CA SER A 170 -3.83 -11.13 -2.94
C SER A 170 -4.52 -12.42 -2.51
N ALA A 171 -3.86 -13.57 -2.66
CA ALA A 171 -4.38 -14.85 -2.21
C ALA A 171 -4.48 -14.92 -0.68
N GLY A 172 -3.48 -14.41 0.04
CA GLY A 172 -3.50 -14.30 1.49
C GLY A 172 -4.67 -13.45 1.97
N MET A 173 -4.85 -12.25 1.41
CA MET A 173 -5.96 -11.36 1.75
C MET A 173 -7.32 -11.98 1.44
N MET A 174 -7.48 -12.65 0.30
CA MET A 174 -8.70 -13.40 -0.02
C MET A 174 -8.94 -14.54 0.97
N GLY A 175 -7.91 -15.27 1.36
CA GLY A 175 -7.97 -16.28 2.41
C GLY A 175 -8.51 -15.72 3.73
N LEU A 176 -8.02 -14.54 4.12
CA LEU A 176 -8.48 -13.85 5.33
C LEU A 176 -9.96 -13.46 5.25
N THR A 177 -10.48 -13.10 4.07
CA THR A 177 -11.91 -12.76 3.91
C THR A 177 -12.84 -13.96 4.12
N PHE A 178 -12.34 -15.19 4.05
CA PHE A 178 -13.12 -16.39 4.39
C PHE A 178 -13.08 -16.70 5.89
N MET A 179 -12.03 -16.26 6.59
CA MET A 179 -11.85 -16.50 8.02
C MET A 179 -12.46 -15.38 8.88
N HIS A 180 -12.45 -14.15 8.39
CA HIS A 180 -12.91 -12.97 9.11
C HIS A 180 -14.01 -12.22 8.35
N PRO A 181 -15.01 -11.66 9.05
CA PRO A 181 -16.11 -10.91 8.42
C PRO A 181 -15.64 -9.60 7.76
N PHE A 182 -14.51 -9.07 8.19
CA PHE A 182 -13.88 -7.90 7.63
C PHE A 182 -12.37 -8.07 7.62
N VAL A 183 -11.74 -7.57 6.56
CA VAL A 183 -10.28 -7.54 6.38
C VAL A 183 -9.90 -6.09 6.14
N THR A 184 -8.85 -5.62 6.80
CA THR A 184 -8.39 -4.23 6.73
C THR A 184 -6.97 -4.13 6.21
N VAL A 185 -6.63 -2.96 5.66
CA VAL A 185 -5.26 -2.51 5.42
C VAL A 185 -5.18 -1.08 5.93
N PHE A 186 -4.37 -0.81 6.95
CA PHE A 186 -4.30 0.50 7.61
C PHE A 186 -5.69 1.02 8.05
N ASP A 187 -6.48 0.16 8.69
CA ASP A 187 -7.90 0.38 9.08
C ASP A 187 -8.90 0.61 7.93
N TYR A 188 -8.46 0.62 6.67
CA TYR A 188 -9.38 0.66 5.54
C TYR A 188 -9.94 -0.73 5.25
N LEU A 189 -11.26 -0.86 5.29
CA LEU A 189 -11.93 -2.13 4.98
C LEU A 189 -11.69 -2.51 3.50
N MET A 190 -11.25 -3.73 3.27
CA MET A 190 -10.95 -4.28 1.96
C MET A 190 -12.06 -5.23 1.52
N LYS A 191 -12.92 -4.76 0.60
CA LYS A 191 -13.93 -5.61 -0.02
C LYS A 191 -13.23 -6.63 -0.95
N PRO A 192 -13.69 -7.90 -1.02
CA PRO A 192 -13.07 -8.92 -1.86
C PRO A 192 -12.94 -8.52 -3.33
N TRP A 193 -13.95 -7.85 -3.89
CA TRP A 193 -13.90 -7.38 -5.28
C TRP A 193 -12.74 -6.39 -5.52
N PHE A 194 -12.42 -5.54 -4.53
CA PHE A 194 -11.33 -4.57 -4.65
C PHE A 194 -9.98 -5.31 -4.73
N ILE A 195 -9.77 -6.31 -3.87
CA ILE A 195 -8.57 -7.16 -3.89
C ILE A 195 -8.41 -7.82 -5.26
N GLY A 196 -9.49 -8.37 -5.81
CA GLY A 196 -9.51 -8.96 -7.15
C GLY A 196 -9.16 -7.96 -8.26
N THR A 197 -9.77 -6.78 -8.25
CA THR A 197 -9.47 -5.73 -9.24
C THR A 197 -8.04 -5.20 -9.14
N PHE A 198 -7.52 -5.04 -7.92
CA PHE A 198 -6.15 -4.64 -7.68
C PHE A 198 -5.15 -5.67 -8.22
N PHE A 199 -5.40 -6.96 -7.95
CA PHE A 199 -4.61 -8.06 -8.50
C PHE A 199 -4.57 -8.02 -10.03
N VAL A 200 -5.74 -7.98 -10.68
CA VAL A 200 -5.83 -7.93 -12.15
C VAL A 200 -5.14 -6.70 -12.73
N GLY A 201 -5.34 -5.53 -12.11
CA GLY A 201 -4.72 -4.27 -12.54
C GLY A 201 -3.19 -4.31 -12.46
N MET A 202 -2.64 -4.75 -11.33
CA MET A 202 -1.19 -4.88 -11.15
C MET A 202 -0.59 -5.95 -12.07
N PHE A 203 -1.27 -7.09 -12.22
CA PHE A 203 -0.83 -8.15 -13.12
C PHE A 203 -0.80 -7.66 -14.58
N ALA A 204 -1.82 -6.93 -15.02
CA ALA A 204 -1.84 -6.32 -16.35
C ALA A 204 -0.69 -5.32 -16.56
N LEU A 205 -0.38 -4.48 -15.57
CA LEU A 205 0.76 -3.55 -15.64
C LEU A 205 2.09 -4.29 -15.84
N ILE A 206 2.29 -5.40 -15.11
CA ILE A 206 3.50 -6.23 -15.24
C ILE A 206 3.60 -6.83 -16.65
N LEU A 207 2.50 -7.39 -17.17
CA LEU A 207 2.46 -7.96 -18.53
C LEU A 207 2.75 -6.91 -19.62
N LEU A 208 2.15 -5.73 -19.50
CA LEU A 208 2.39 -4.62 -20.43
C LEU A 208 3.85 -4.15 -20.40
N HIS A 209 4.47 -4.14 -19.22
CA HIS A 209 5.88 -3.77 -19.08
C HIS A 209 6.81 -4.81 -19.71
N ARG A 210 6.54 -6.11 -19.51
CA ARG A 210 7.31 -7.19 -20.15
C ARG A 210 7.25 -7.13 -21.68
N ARG A 211 6.07 -6.95 -22.25
CA ARG A 211 5.90 -6.84 -23.72
C ARG A 211 6.71 -5.70 -24.33
N LYS A 212 6.92 -4.60 -23.59
CA LYS A 212 7.70 -3.44 -24.05
C LYS A 212 9.22 -3.66 -23.93
N ARG A 213 9.66 -4.65 -23.16
CA ARG A 213 11.08 -5.03 -23.03
C ARG A 213 11.54 -5.97 -24.15
N ASP A 214 10.63 -6.78 -24.66
CA ASP A 214 10.91 -7.79 -25.69
C ASP A 214 10.76 -7.27 -27.14
N ASN A 215 10.24 -6.03 -27.31
CA ASN A 215 10.14 -5.30 -28.58
C ASN A 215 11.18 -4.17 -28.64
#